data_AF-A0A7X7EZ55-F1
#
_entry.id   AF-A0A7X7EZ55-F1
#
_cell.length_a   1.000
_cell.length_b   1.000
_cell.length_c   1.000
_cell.angle_alpha   90.00
_cell.angle_beta   90.00
_cell.angle_gamma   90.00
#
_symmetry.space_group_name_H-M   'P 1'
#
loop_
_entity.id
_entity.type
_entity.pdbx_description
1 polymer ?
#
loop_
_entity_poly.entity_id
_entity_poly.type
_entity_poly.pdbx_seq_one_letter_code
_entity_poly.pdbx_strand_id
1 'polypeptide(L)'
;MASLIPGYDYDIFISYRQKDNKYDGWVTEFVHHLESELEATFKEEVTVYFDLNPHDGLLDTHDVDESLREKLKCLIFIPIISRTYCDPKS
;
A
#
# COMPACT_ATOMS: atom_id res chain seq x y z
N MET A 1 6.08 -2.08 -12.85
CA MET A 1 6.08 -0.86 -13.68
C MET A 1 6.80 0.20 -12.88
N ALA A 2 7.44 1.18 -13.53
CA ALA A 2 8.23 2.19 -12.83
C ALA A 2 7.36 3.40 -12.45
N SER A 3 7.63 4.02 -11.30
CA SER A 3 7.04 5.31 -10.90
C SER A 3 7.24 6.40 -11.96
N LEU A 4 6.36 7.39 -11.95
CA LEU A 4 6.47 8.60 -12.76
C LEU A 4 7.75 9.40 -12.46
N ILE A 5 8.24 9.35 -11.21
CA ILE A 5 9.47 10.05 -10.82
C ILE A 5 10.65 9.07 -10.80
N PRO A 6 11.75 9.38 -11.54
CA PRO A 6 12.95 8.56 -11.51
C PRO A 6 13.49 8.39 -10.08
N GLY A 7 13.86 7.16 -9.73
CA GLY A 7 14.39 6.81 -8.41
C GLY A 7 13.35 6.29 -7.42
N TYR A 8 12.08 6.25 -7.81
CA TYR A 8 10.99 5.59 -7.09
C TYR A 8 10.52 4.35 -7.86
N ASP A 9 10.05 3.35 -7.12
CA ASP A 9 9.55 2.10 -7.69
C ASP A 9 8.02 2.16 -7.89
N TYR A 10 7.31 2.83 -6.97
CA TYR A 10 5.89 3.15 -7.09
C TYR A 10 5.64 4.63 -6.74
N ASP A 11 4.52 5.20 -7.18
CA ASP A 11 4.18 6.59 -6.88
C ASP A 11 3.56 6.71 -5.48
N ILE A 12 2.70 5.76 -5.12
CA ILE A 12 1.94 5.75 -3.88
C ILE A 12 2.14 4.43 -3.15
N PHE A 13 2.53 4.48 -1.88
CA PHE A 13 2.46 3.36 -0.97
C PHE A 13 1.27 3.50 -0.02
N ILE A 14 0.41 2.48 0.01
CA ILE A 14 -0.73 2.42 0.94
C ILE A 14 -0.41 1.43 2.05
N SER A 15 -0.29 1.96 3.27
CA SER A 15 -0.15 1.13 4.47
C SER A 15 -1.51 0.98 5.14
N TYR A 16 -1.86 -0.24 5.50
CA TYR A 16 -3.13 -0.55 6.14
C TYR A 16 -3.01 -1.73 7.10
N ARG A 17 -4.01 -1.88 7.96
CA ARG A 17 -4.08 -3.04 8.86
C ARG A 17 -4.85 -4.18 8.19
N GLN A 18 -4.14 -5.24 7.80
CA GLN A 18 -4.75 -6.44 7.21
C GLN A 18 -5.90 -7.02 8.04
N LYS A 19 -5.75 -7.02 9.38
CA LYS A 19 -6.79 -7.52 10.31
C LYS A 19 -8.10 -6.74 10.21
N ASP A 20 -8.02 -5.43 10.04
CA ASP A 20 -9.20 -4.57 9.93
C ASP A 20 -9.85 -4.65 8.54
N ASN A 21 -9.12 -5.10 7.53
CA ASN A 21 -9.62 -5.32 6.18
C ASN A 21 -10.21 -6.73 5.96
N LYS A 22 -10.05 -7.64 6.92
CA LYS A 22 -10.30 -9.08 6.71
C LYS A 22 -11.78 -9.46 6.50
N TYR A 23 -12.71 -8.69 7.07
CA TYR A 23 -14.12 -9.08 7.10
C TYR A 23 -14.88 -8.65 5.85
N ASP A 24 -14.99 -7.34 5.63
CA ASP A 24 -15.75 -6.72 4.54
C ASP A 24 -14.87 -6.24 3.39
N GLY A 25 -13.54 -6.20 3.57
CA GLY A 25 -12.62 -5.75 2.53
C GLY A 25 -12.71 -4.24 2.26
N TRP A 26 -13.19 -3.43 3.21
CA TRP A 26 -13.47 -2.01 2.95
C TRP A 26 -12.23 -1.22 2.52
N VAL A 27 -11.03 -1.60 3.00
CA VAL A 27 -9.77 -0.97 2.57
C VAL A 27 -9.49 -1.32 1.12
N THR A 28 -9.72 -2.57 0.71
CA THR A 28 -9.56 -3.00 -0.68
C THR A 28 -10.52 -2.23 -1.60
N GLU A 29 -11.78 -2.07 -1.19
CA GLU A 29 -12.75 -1.29 -1.95
C GLU A 29 -12.34 0.19 -2.05
N PHE A 30 -11.87 0.77 -0.94
CA PHE A 30 -11.34 2.14 -0.93
C PHE A 30 -10.17 2.31 -1.90
N VAL A 31 -9.20 1.38 -1.90
CA VAL A 31 -8.06 1.43 -2.81
C VAL A 31 -8.51 1.31 -4.27
N HIS A 32 -9.49 0.45 -4.56
CA HIS A 32 -10.02 0.32 -5.91
C HIS A 32 -10.69 1.61 -6.42
N HIS A 33 -11.45 2.28 -5.56
CA HIS A 33 -12.01 3.60 -5.89
C HIS A 33 -10.91 4.65 -6.10
N LEU A 34 -9.88 4.65 -5.26
CA LEU A 34 -8.74 5.56 -5.41
C LEU A 34 -8.03 5.34 -6.76
N GLU A 35 -7.71 4.10 -7.11
CA GLU A 35 -7.10 3.75 -8.40
C GLU A 35 -7.96 4.22 -9.58
N SER A 36 -9.28 4.01 -9.51
CA SER A 36 -10.22 4.46 -10.54
C SER A 36 -10.24 5.99 -10.71
N GLU A 37 -10.23 6.73 -9.59
CA GLU A 37 -10.17 8.20 -9.62
C GLU A 37 -8.83 8.71 -10.13
N LEU A 38 -7.72 8.05 -9.81
CA LEU A 38 -6.40 8.37 -10.34
C LEU A 38 -6.35 8.16 -11.85
N GLU A 39 -6.86 7.04 -12.34
CA GLU A 39 -6.94 6.73 -13.78
C GLU A 39 -7.83 7.72 -14.54
N ALA A 40 -8.94 8.16 -13.94
CA ALA A 40 -9.83 9.15 -14.56
C ALA A 40 -9.25 10.57 -14.56
N THR A 41 -8.38 10.90 -13.59
CA THR A 41 -7.85 12.26 -13.38
C THR A 41 -6.56 12.51 -14.16
N PHE A 42 -5.65 11.55 -14.19
CA PHE A 42 -4.32 11.70 -14.79
C PHE A 42 -4.26 11.03 -16.17
N LYS A 43 -3.45 11.59 -17.07
CA LYS A 43 -3.19 10.95 -18.38
C LYS A 43 -2.14 9.86 -18.25
N GLU A 44 -1.21 10.06 -17.34
CA GLU A 44 -0.15 9.15 -16.99
C GLU A 44 -0.65 8.11 -15.98
N GLU A 45 -0.14 6.90 -16.06
CA GLU A 45 -0.45 5.83 -15.12
C GLU A 45 0.22 6.11 -13.76
N VAL A 46 -0.59 6.30 -12.72
CA VAL A 46 -0.11 6.47 -11.33
C VAL A 46 -0.05 5.10 -10.68
N THR A 47 1.15 4.68 -10.30
CA THR A 47 1.38 3.34 -9.72
C THR A 47 1.12 3.33 -8.21
N VAL A 48 0.26 2.42 -7.76
CA VAL A 48 -0.10 2.23 -6.35
C VAL A 48 0.44 0.88 -5.85
N TYR A 49 1.15 0.90 -4.74
CA TYR A 49 1.55 -0.31 -4.01
C TYR A 49 0.57 -0.56 -2.85
N PHE A 50 -0.20 -1.63 -2.96
CA PHE A 50 -1.15 -2.11 -1.96
C PHE A 50 -0.99 -3.63 -1.78
N ASP A 51 -0.42 -4.04 -0.64
CA ASP A 51 -0.10 -5.45 -0.38
C ASP A 51 -1.34 -6.26 0.03
N LEU A 52 -2.03 -6.80 -0.96
CA LEU A 52 -3.20 -7.67 -0.79
C LEU A 52 -2.87 -9.08 -0.30
N ASN A 53 -1.59 -9.49 -0.33
CA ASN A 53 -1.24 -10.90 -0.23
C ASN A 53 -0.70 -11.22 1.17
N PRO A 54 -1.44 -11.93 2.03
CA PRO A 54 -0.99 -12.23 3.40
C PRO A 54 0.27 -13.12 3.46
N HIS A 55 0.67 -13.74 2.35
CA HIS A 55 1.91 -14.51 2.21
C HIS A 55 3.09 -13.72 1.66
N ASP A 56 2.85 -12.57 1.03
CA ASP A 56 3.90 -11.64 0.58
C ASP A 56 4.13 -10.53 1.62
N GLY A 57 3.16 -10.37 2.52
CA GLY A 57 3.28 -9.59 3.74
C GLY A 57 4.37 -10.19 4.62
N LEU A 58 5.51 -9.51 4.70
CA LEU A 58 6.08 -8.88 5.90
C LEU A 58 6.15 -9.66 7.24
N LEU A 59 5.63 -10.88 7.32
CA LEU A 59 5.41 -11.65 8.52
C LEU A 59 6.40 -12.80 8.64
N ASP A 60 6.99 -13.27 7.53
CA ASP A 60 7.85 -14.46 7.50
C ASP A 60 9.33 -14.19 7.20
N THR A 61 9.72 -12.97 6.84
CA THR A 61 11.14 -12.61 6.70
C THR A 61 11.60 -11.86 7.95
N HIS A 62 12.62 -12.39 8.63
CA HIS A 62 13.29 -11.72 9.75
C HIS A 62 13.97 -10.38 9.32
N ASP A 63 13.89 -10.03 8.04
CA ASP A 63 14.32 -8.78 7.42
C ASP A 63 13.15 -8.09 6.72
N VAL A 64 12.10 -7.81 7.50
CA VAL A 64 11.02 -6.89 7.14
C VAL A 64 11.58 -5.58 6.60
N ASP A 65 12.66 -5.10 7.22
CA ASP A 65 13.30 -3.83 6.89
C ASP A 65 13.93 -3.87 5.48
N GLU A 66 14.64 -4.94 5.12
CA GLU A 66 15.31 -5.07 3.80
C GLU A 66 14.31 -5.21 2.65
N SER A 67 13.28 -6.04 2.82
CA SER A 67 12.23 -6.27 1.82
C SER A 67 11.29 -5.07 1.63
N LEU A 68 11.03 -4.30 2.68
CA LEU A 68 10.30 -3.04 2.58
C LEU A 68 11.16 -1.91 2.03
N ARG A 69 12.46 -1.87 2.29
CA ARG A 69 13.30 -0.70 1.94
C ARG A 69 13.28 -0.36 0.46
N GLU A 70 13.21 -1.37 -0.39
CA GLU A 70 13.06 -1.19 -1.83
C GLU A 70 11.62 -0.79 -2.17
N LYS A 71 10.62 -1.49 -1.62
CA LYS A 71 9.18 -1.20 -1.85
C LYS A 71 8.72 0.15 -1.26
N LEU A 72 9.44 0.70 -0.28
CA LEU A 72 9.21 2.00 0.37
C LEU A 72 9.79 3.17 -0.42
N LYS A 73 10.47 2.93 -1.55
CA LYS A 73 10.80 4.00 -2.49
C LYS A 73 9.55 4.44 -3.24
N CYS A 74 8.64 5.07 -2.49
CA CYS A 74 7.44 5.72 -3.00
C CYS A 74 7.48 7.21 -2.70
N LEU A 75 6.92 8.01 -3.61
CA LEU A 75 6.83 9.47 -3.42
C LEU A 75 5.81 9.83 -2.33
N ILE A 76 4.67 9.15 -2.34
CA ILE A 76 3.52 9.42 -1.47
C ILE A 76 3.29 8.22 -0.57
N PHE A 77 3.10 8.49 0.71
CA PHE A 77 2.72 7.49 1.72
C PHE A 77 1.31 7.78 2.24
N ILE A 78 0.41 6.80 2.17
CA ILE A 78 -0.97 6.91 2.63
C ILE A 78 -1.22 5.85 3.71
N PRO A 79 -1.21 6.23 5.01
CA PRO A 79 -1.63 5.35 6.07
C PRO A 79 -3.16 5.34 6.20
N ILE A 80 -3.78 4.18 6.00
CA ILE A 80 -5.21 3.99 6.21
C ILE A 80 -5.44 3.66 7.68
N ILE A 81 -5.75 4.71 8.45
CA ILE A 81 -5.97 4.63 9.89
C ILE A 81 -7.31 3.96 10.19
N SER A 82 -7.27 2.65 10.37
CA SER A 82 -8.40 1.80 10.77
C SER A 82 -8.43 1.55 12.28
N ARG A 83 -9.45 0.85 12.76
CA ARG A 83 -9.76 0.66 14.20
C ARG A 83 -8.58 0.16 15.05
N THR A 84 -7.77 -0.75 14.53
CA THR A 84 -6.62 -1.34 15.20
C THR A 84 -5.29 -1.00 14.51
N TYR A 85 -5.26 -0.03 13.59
CA TYR A 85 -4.05 0.34 12.85
C TYR A 85 -2.90 0.74 13.80
N CYS A 86 -3.19 1.56 14.80
CA CYS A 86 -2.21 2.00 15.81
C CYS A 86 -2.22 1.16 17.10
N ASP A 87 -2.81 -0.05 17.10
CA ASP A 87 -2.82 -0.87 18.32
C ASP A 87 -1.40 -1.33 18.67
N PRO A 88 -0.81 -0.88 19.80
CA PRO A 88 0.59 -1.17 20.14
C PRO A 88 0.84 -2.64 20.53
N LYS A 89 -0.21 -3.46 20.66
CA LYS A 89 -0.12 -4.89 21.01
C LYS A 89 -0.19 -5.80 19.77
N SER A 90 -0.05 -5.23 18.59
CA SER A 90 -0.31 -5.85 17.29
C SER A 90 0.87 -6.52 16.65
#